data_AF-A0A2M4DP92-F1
#
_entry.id   AF-A0A2M4DP92-F1
#
_cell.length_a   1.000
_cell.length_b   1.000
_cell.length_c   1.000
_cell.angle_alpha   90.00
_cell.angle_beta   90.00
_cell.angle_gamma   90.00
#
_symmetry.space_group_name_H-M   'P 1'
#
loop_
_entity.id
_entity.type
_entity.pdbx_description
1 polymer ?
#
loop_
_entity_poly.entity_id
_entity_poly.type
_entity_poly.pdbx_seq_one_letter_code
_entity_poly.pdbx_strand_id
1 'polypeptide(L)'
;MTGGMVLILGLTGRNFAAGMSGGIAYVLDVDGTFRSKVNPGMVELLGLELDEDRQTVKDLLQEFVVETGSEVAKELLSKWPEPCQQFVKVFPYEYQKALKALKEKSVVKAAVPATNGHQKEPQLKDIEESIQDAALAKKKLDQVLDKTRGFIKYKRETTVYRNAAERQKDWKEVFNFPHVRQNLKVQAARCMECGVPFCQSNSHGCPLGNIIPKWNDLVFHGNWQEAINQLLQTNNFPEFTGRVCPAPCEGACVLGISEPAVTIKNIECAIIDHAFEQGWIKPQVPSVRSGKRVAIVGSGPAGLAAAQQLNKAGHLVTVFERNDRPGGLLQYGIPTMKLSKEVVQRRLDLMVAEGIEFRCNVHIGKDVQGSQLEKEYDAVLFTTGATWPRDLNLPNRDLKGIHFAMEFLEASQKKLLRVHGLIGSRPRVRM
;
A
#
# COMPACT_ATOMS: atom_id res chain seq x y z
N MET A 1 -1.88 -0.94 18.03
CA MET A 1 -2.89 -1.89 18.57
C MET A 1 -4.26 -1.45 18.07
N THR A 2 -5.06 -2.38 17.56
CA THR A 2 -6.40 -2.11 17.00
C THR A 2 -7.53 -2.72 17.84
N GLY A 3 -7.20 -3.51 18.87
CA GLY A 3 -8.12 -4.17 19.80
C GLY A 3 -7.35 -5.05 20.80
N GLY A 4 -8.04 -5.58 21.82
CA GLY A 4 -7.47 -6.44 22.87
C GLY A 4 -6.90 -5.68 24.07
N MET A 5 -6.34 -6.44 25.02
CA MET A 5 -5.68 -5.91 26.21
C MET A 5 -4.26 -6.46 26.31
N VAL A 6 -3.32 -5.65 26.80
CA VAL A 6 -1.94 -6.07 27.03
C VAL A 6 -1.44 -5.55 28.37
N LEU A 7 -0.70 -6.39 29.10
CA LEU A 7 -0.01 -6.05 30.33
C LEU A 7 1.50 -6.10 30.08
N ILE A 8 2.22 -5.04 30.45
CA ILE A 8 3.67 -4.90 30.23
C ILE A 8 4.36 -4.66 31.56
N LEU A 9 5.22 -5.61 31.96
CA LEU A 9 5.94 -5.58 33.24
C LEU A 9 7.42 -5.18 33.12
N GLY A 10 7.89 -4.88 31.90
CA GLY A 10 9.29 -4.56 31.61
C GLY A 10 9.48 -3.19 31.00
N LEU A 11 10.73 -2.85 30.68
CA LEU A 11 11.08 -1.57 30.07
C LEU A 11 10.40 -1.40 28.71
N THR A 12 9.93 -0.19 28.45
CA THR A 12 9.31 0.21 27.20
C THR A 12 10.28 1.00 26.32
N GLY A 13 10.17 0.79 25.00
CA GLY A 13 10.93 1.53 23.99
C GLY A 13 10.36 2.92 23.70
N ARG A 14 11.10 3.72 22.91
CA ARG A 14 10.64 5.05 22.45
C ARG A 14 9.45 4.92 21.50
N ASN A 15 8.60 5.95 21.47
CA ASN A 15 7.43 6.05 20.60
C ASN A 15 6.35 4.99 20.88
N PHE A 16 6.19 4.62 22.15
CA PHE A 16 5.15 3.70 22.60
C PHE A 16 3.75 4.25 22.26
N ALA A 17 2.86 3.35 21.87
CA ALA A 17 1.49 3.63 21.42
C ALA A 17 1.35 4.45 20.10
N ALA A 18 2.41 4.59 19.31
CA ALA A 18 2.29 5.10 17.95
C ALA A 18 1.40 4.19 17.08
N GLY A 19 0.30 4.72 16.54
CA GLY A 19 -0.68 3.96 15.74
C GLY A 19 -1.62 3.08 16.57
N MET A 20 -1.79 3.39 17.86
CA MET A 20 -2.81 2.74 18.69
C MET A 20 -4.17 3.38 18.43
N SER A 21 -5.09 2.63 17.79
CA SER A 21 -6.46 3.08 17.47
C SER A 21 -7.54 2.31 18.26
N GLY A 22 -7.17 1.22 18.93
CA GLY A 22 -8.05 0.41 19.77
C GLY A 22 -7.30 -0.43 20.80
N GLY A 23 -8.04 -0.99 21.76
CA GLY A 23 -7.49 -1.79 22.86
C GLY A 23 -6.99 -0.95 24.05
N ILE A 24 -6.52 -1.64 25.10
CA ILE A 24 -5.98 -1.02 26.33
C ILE A 24 -4.62 -1.65 26.64
N ALA A 25 -3.63 -0.83 26.99
CA ALA A 25 -2.36 -1.32 27.52
C ALA A 25 -2.19 -0.86 28.98
N TYR A 26 -1.82 -1.78 29.86
CA TYR A 26 -1.41 -1.50 31.22
C TYR A 26 0.10 -1.69 31.32
N VAL A 27 0.82 -0.64 31.67
CA VAL A 27 2.28 -0.62 31.66
C VAL A 27 2.80 -0.32 33.06
N LEU A 28 3.69 -1.15 33.56
CA LEU A 28 4.44 -0.89 34.78
C LEU A 28 5.56 0.10 34.48
N ASP A 29 5.51 1.30 35.06
CA ASP A 29 6.55 2.34 34.87
C ASP A 29 7.72 2.11 35.83
N VAL A 30 8.54 1.10 35.50
CA VAL A 30 9.65 0.63 36.34
C VAL A 30 10.70 1.71 36.64
N ASP A 31 10.94 2.63 35.69
CA ASP A 31 11.99 3.65 35.76
C ASP A 31 11.46 5.09 35.88
N GLY A 32 10.13 5.27 35.97
CA GLY A 32 9.48 6.59 36.04
C GLY A 32 9.58 7.41 34.75
N THR A 33 10.10 6.84 33.66
CA THR A 33 10.33 7.56 32.41
C THR A 33 9.29 7.26 31.33
N PHE A 34 8.33 6.38 31.58
CA PHE A 34 7.38 5.91 30.57
C PHE A 34 6.67 7.05 29.85
N ARG A 35 6.22 8.07 30.58
CA ARG A 35 5.52 9.24 30.01
C ARG A 35 6.30 9.93 28.90
N SER A 36 7.63 10.01 28.99
CA SER A 36 8.49 10.62 27.97
C SER A 36 8.64 9.77 26.70
N LYS A 37 8.30 8.48 26.78
CA LYS A 37 8.44 7.50 25.70
C LYS A 37 7.14 7.32 24.90
N VAL A 38 6.03 7.93 25.31
CA VAL A 38 4.70 7.79 24.68
C VAL A 38 4.43 8.93 23.71
N ASN A 39 3.71 8.66 22.62
CA ASN A 39 3.15 9.70 21.75
C ASN A 39 1.81 10.24 22.32
N PRO A 40 1.77 11.46 22.89
CA PRO A 40 0.58 11.97 23.57
C PRO A 40 -0.57 12.37 22.61
N GLY A 41 -0.31 12.43 21.29
CA GLY A 41 -1.30 12.89 20.31
C GLY A 41 -2.45 11.91 20.06
N MET A 42 -2.27 10.63 20.37
CA MET A 42 -3.25 9.58 20.05
C MET A 42 -3.82 8.86 21.27
N VAL A 43 -3.15 8.96 22.42
CA VAL A 43 -3.52 8.21 23.63
C VAL A 43 -3.53 9.11 24.85
N GLU A 44 -4.42 8.78 25.77
CA GLU A 44 -4.44 9.31 27.12
C GLU A 44 -3.68 8.36 28.06
N LEU A 45 -2.95 8.93 29.02
CA LEU A 45 -2.30 8.19 30.09
C LEU A 45 -3.06 8.42 31.39
N LEU A 46 -3.62 7.35 31.94
CA LEU A 46 -4.45 7.36 33.13
C LEU A 46 -3.80 6.49 34.22
N GLY A 47 -4.03 6.85 35.49
CA GLY A 47 -3.71 5.97 36.60
C GLY A 47 -4.68 4.79 36.70
N LEU A 48 -4.32 3.78 37.47
CA LEU A 48 -5.18 2.63 37.76
C LEU A 48 -6.17 2.92 38.91
N GLU A 49 -7.07 3.87 38.67
CA GLU A 49 -7.98 4.41 39.70
C GLU A 49 -9.30 3.64 39.81
N LEU A 50 -9.80 3.10 38.70
CA LEU A 50 -11.06 2.36 38.64
C LEU A 50 -10.87 0.93 39.16
N ASP A 51 -11.79 0.47 40.01
CA ASP A 51 -11.73 -0.89 40.59
C ASP A 51 -11.85 -1.99 39.52
N GLU A 52 -12.59 -1.74 38.43
CA GLU A 52 -12.66 -2.63 37.26
C GLU A 52 -11.28 -2.80 36.59
N ASP A 53 -10.52 -1.71 36.44
CA ASP A 53 -9.18 -1.74 35.85
C ASP A 53 -8.19 -2.46 36.77
N ARG A 54 -8.30 -2.24 38.09
CA ARG A 54 -7.48 -2.94 39.10
C ARG A 54 -7.71 -4.44 39.06
N GLN A 55 -8.97 -4.86 39.04
CA GLN A 55 -9.31 -6.28 38.96
C GLN A 55 -8.80 -6.89 37.66
N THR A 56 -8.96 -6.19 36.53
CA THR A 56 -8.46 -6.64 35.22
C THR A 56 -6.94 -6.85 35.21
N VAL A 57 -6.16 -5.90 35.76
CA VAL A 57 -4.70 -6.05 35.87
C VAL A 57 -4.32 -7.19 36.80
N LYS A 58 -5.03 -7.37 37.92
CA LYS A 58 -4.79 -8.46 38.85
C LYS A 58 -5.04 -9.83 38.20
N ASP A 59 -6.14 -9.97 37.44
CA ASP A 59 -6.48 -11.20 36.74
C ASP A 59 -5.42 -11.53 35.67
N LEU A 60 -4.98 -10.52 34.90
CA LEU A 60 -3.92 -10.67 33.90
C LEU A 60 -2.57 -11.06 34.54
N LEU A 61 -2.24 -10.51 35.71
CA LEU A 61 -1.04 -10.90 36.47
C LEU A 61 -1.12 -12.37 36.92
N GLN A 62 -2.27 -12.80 37.43
CA GLN A 62 -2.49 -14.19 37.86
C GLN A 62 -2.36 -15.17 36.69
N GLU A 63 -3.02 -14.87 35.57
CA GLU A 63 -2.90 -15.64 34.33
C GLU A 63 -1.44 -15.70 33.87
N PHE A 64 -0.74 -14.56 33.86
CA PHE A 64 0.66 -14.51 33.46
C PHE A 64 1.58 -15.35 34.37
N VAL A 65 1.34 -15.39 35.68
CA VAL A 65 2.08 -16.27 36.61
C VAL A 65 1.82 -17.74 36.31
N VAL A 66 0.57 -18.13 36.05
CA VAL A 66 0.22 -19.52 35.73
C VAL A 66 0.89 -19.98 34.45
N GLU A 67 0.88 -19.15 33.41
CA GLU A 67 1.41 -19.50 32.08
C GLU A 67 2.94 -19.44 31.99
N THR A 68 3.59 -18.55 32.76
CA THR A 68 5.03 -18.27 32.59
C THR A 68 5.89 -18.51 33.82
N GLY A 69 5.28 -18.64 35.00
CA GLY A 69 6.00 -18.75 36.27
C GLY A 69 6.72 -17.46 36.70
N SER A 70 6.39 -16.30 36.12
CA SER A 70 7.11 -15.03 36.35
C SER A 70 7.20 -14.63 37.84
N GLU A 71 8.43 -14.50 38.35
CA GLU A 71 8.71 -14.03 39.72
C GLU A 71 8.32 -12.56 39.93
N VAL A 72 8.50 -11.71 38.91
CA VAL A 72 8.10 -10.29 38.96
C VAL A 72 6.60 -10.16 39.17
N ALA A 73 5.80 -10.96 38.45
CA ALA A 73 4.35 -10.93 38.59
C ALA A 73 3.89 -11.50 39.95
N LYS A 74 4.56 -12.54 40.49
CA LYS A 74 4.29 -13.07 41.84
C LYS A 74 4.56 -12.02 42.92
N GLU A 75 5.65 -11.27 42.81
CA GLU A 75 5.99 -10.20 43.75
C GLU A 75 4.97 -9.04 43.69
N LEU A 76 4.52 -8.66 42.49
CA LEU A 76 3.49 -7.63 42.33
C LEU A 76 2.14 -8.07 42.92
N LEU A 77 1.80 -9.36 42.81
CA LEU A 77 0.58 -9.92 43.39
C LEU A 77 0.64 -10.02 44.92
N SER A 78 1.79 -10.34 45.51
CA SER A 78 1.93 -10.45 46.97
C SER A 78 1.79 -9.11 47.69
N LYS A 79 2.11 -8.00 47.00
CA LYS A 79 2.01 -6.62 47.51
C LYS A 79 0.74 -5.89 47.05
N TRP A 80 -0.19 -6.57 46.39
CA TRP A 80 -1.39 -5.93 45.84
C TRP A 80 -2.28 -5.34 46.96
N PRO A 81 -2.81 -4.10 46.86
CA PRO A 81 -2.87 -3.23 45.67
C PRO A 81 -1.79 -2.14 45.59
N GLU A 82 -0.74 -2.16 46.42
CA GLU A 82 0.26 -1.07 46.45
C GLU A 82 0.89 -0.77 45.08
N PRO A 83 1.26 -1.76 44.24
CA PRO A 83 1.84 -1.49 42.92
C PRO A 83 0.91 -0.80 41.92
N CYS A 84 -0.39 -0.67 42.20
CA CYS A 84 -1.34 0.00 41.30
C CYS A 84 -0.91 1.44 40.94
N GLN A 85 -0.21 2.12 41.85
CA GLN A 85 0.29 3.48 41.63
C GLN A 85 1.40 3.56 40.57
N GLN A 86 2.08 2.45 40.30
CA GLN A 86 3.15 2.37 39.31
C GLN A 86 2.63 1.93 37.93
N PHE A 87 1.36 1.54 37.83
CA PHE A 87 0.74 1.18 36.58
C PHE A 87 0.15 2.39 35.87
N VAL A 88 0.44 2.50 34.59
CA VAL A 88 -0.13 3.49 33.68
C VAL A 88 -1.03 2.78 32.69
N LYS A 89 -2.30 3.17 32.66
CA LYS A 89 -3.27 2.77 31.65
C LYS A 89 -3.13 3.68 30.44
N VAL A 90 -2.84 3.08 29.29
CA VAL A 90 -2.76 3.74 27.99
C VAL A 90 -4.07 3.52 27.25
N PHE A 91 -4.81 4.61 27.02
CA PHE A 91 -6.16 4.56 26.48
C PHE A 91 -6.29 5.47 25.24
N PRO A 92 -6.40 4.91 24.02
CA PRO A 92 -6.56 5.70 22.80
C PRO A 92 -7.82 6.57 22.78
N TYR A 93 -7.69 7.83 22.36
CA TYR A 93 -8.82 8.78 22.28
C TYR A 93 -9.91 8.31 21.31
N GLU A 94 -9.53 7.68 20.19
CA GLU A 94 -10.49 7.12 19.24
C GLU A 94 -11.31 5.98 19.87
N TYR A 95 -10.66 5.14 20.68
CA TYR A 95 -11.32 4.03 21.36
C TYR A 95 -12.29 4.55 22.45
N GLN A 96 -11.90 5.58 23.18
CA GLN A 96 -12.81 6.26 24.12
C GLN A 96 -14.05 6.83 23.43
N LYS A 97 -13.88 7.50 22.28
CA LYS A 97 -14.99 8.06 21.49
C LYS A 97 -15.93 6.94 21.02
N ALA A 98 -15.38 5.82 20.57
CA ALA A 98 -16.18 4.66 20.15
C ALA A 98 -17.00 4.08 21.33
N LEU A 99 -16.41 3.95 22.52
CA LEU A 99 -17.10 3.45 23.71
C LEU A 99 -18.20 4.41 24.20
N LYS A 100 -17.96 5.73 24.15
CA LYS A 100 -19.00 6.74 24.45
C LYS A 100 -20.18 6.65 23.48
N ALA A 101 -19.91 6.58 22.18
CA ALA A 101 -20.95 6.45 21.16
C ALA A 101 -21.76 5.14 21.29
N LEU A 102 -21.12 4.04 21.73
CA LEU A 102 -21.81 2.77 22.00
C LEU A 102 -22.70 2.86 23.25
N LYS A 103 -22.24 3.51 24.33
CA LYS A 103 -23.04 3.77 25.53
C LYS A 103 -24.24 4.67 25.24
N GLU A 104 -24.06 5.72 24.42
CA GLU A 104 -25.17 6.58 24.01
C GLU A 104 -26.21 5.82 23.16
N LYS A 105 -25.76 4.96 22.24
CA LYS A 105 -26.66 4.11 21.44
C LYS A 105 -27.41 3.05 22.25
N SER A 106 -26.82 2.53 23.33
CA SER A 106 -27.51 1.56 24.20
C SER A 106 -28.56 2.22 25.09
N VAL A 107 -28.32 3.46 25.54
CA VAL A 107 -29.30 4.26 26.31
C VAL A 107 -30.51 4.64 25.45
N VAL A 108 -30.30 5.03 24.18
CA VAL A 108 -31.41 5.33 23.25
C VAL A 108 -32.26 4.08 22.93
N LYS A 109 -31.66 2.88 22.91
CA LYS A 109 -32.41 1.62 22.74
C LYS A 109 -33.19 1.18 23.98
N ALA A 110 -32.74 1.55 25.18
CA ALA A 110 -33.43 1.21 26.43
C ALA A 110 -34.64 2.12 26.73
N ALA A 111 -34.72 3.30 26.10
CA ALA A 111 -35.75 4.30 26.37
C ALA A 111 -37.03 4.17 25.51
N VAL A 112 -37.19 3.13 24.68
CA VAL A 112 -38.37 2.95 23.82
C VAL A 112 -39.19 1.73 24.29
N PRO A 113 -40.37 1.90 24.93
CA PRO A 113 -41.27 0.78 25.21
C PRO A 113 -42.01 0.37 23.94
N ALA A 114 -42.12 -0.93 23.71
CA ALA A 114 -42.93 -1.50 22.64
C ALA A 114 -44.43 -1.29 22.93
N THR A 115 -45.14 -0.56 22.06
CA THR A 115 -46.60 -0.60 21.97
C THR A 115 -47.03 -0.79 20.51
N ASN A 116 -47.93 -1.75 20.30
CA ASN A 116 -48.64 -1.99 19.05
C ASN A 116 -49.78 -0.97 18.91
N GLY A 117 -49.86 -0.27 17.78
CA GLY A 117 -51.07 0.51 17.44
C GLY A 117 -50.86 1.61 16.40
N HIS A 118 -51.34 1.33 15.19
CA HIS A 118 -51.75 2.26 14.13
C HIS A 118 -50.72 3.22 13.48
N GLN A 119 -50.35 2.81 12.26
CA GLN A 119 -49.98 3.59 11.09
C GLN A 119 -50.06 5.13 11.23
N LYS A 120 -48.89 5.76 11.16
CA LYS A 120 -48.72 6.96 10.33
C LYS A 120 -47.86 6.56 9.14
N GLU A 121 -48.36 6.89 7.95
CA GLU A 121 -47.76 6.64 6.65
C GLU A 121 -46.25 6.92 6.64
N PRO A 122 -45.46 6.20 5.82
CA PRO A 122 -44.08 6.58 5.63
C PRO A 122 -44.07 8.01 5.08
N GLN A 123 -43.43 8.93 5.80
CA GLN A 123 -42.99 10.18 5.20
C GLN A 123 -42.13 9.78 4.00
N LEU A 124 -42.73 9.91 2.82
CA LEU A 124 -42.03 9.95 1.54
C LEU A 124 -40.86 10.89 1.73
N LYS A 125 -39.64 10.33 1.72
CA LYS A 125 -38.45 11.16 1.54
C LYS A 125 -38.66 11.89 0.23
N ASP A 126 -38.50 13.20 0.28
CA ASP A 126 -38.56 14.05 -0.90
C ASP A 126 -37.73 13.41 -2.01
N ILE A 127 -38.40 13.15 -3.13
CA ILE A 127 -37.78 12.61 -4.35
C ILE A 127 -36.62 13.51 -4.80
N GLU A 128 -36.61 14.78 -4.37
CA GLU A 128 -35.51 15.71 -4.61
C GLU A 128 -34.20 15.31 -3.91
N GLU A 129 -34.20 14.73 -2.70
CA GLU A 129 -32.93 14.38 -2.01
C GLU A 129 -32.26 13.12 -2.57
N SER A 130 -33.01 12.24 -3.23
CA SER A 130 -32.48 11.00 -3.82
C SER A 130 -32.24 11.09 -5.33
N ILE A 131 -32.81 12.09 -6.02
CA ILE A 131 -32.49 12.43 -7.41
C ILE A 131 -31.36 13.47 -7.49
N GLN A 132 -31.10 14.23 -6.43
CA GLN A 132 -30.04 15.24 -6.42
C GLN A 132 -28.63 14.62 -6.52
N ASP A 133 -28.37 13.39 -6.09
CA ASP A 133 -26.98 12.89 -6.01
C ASP A 133 -26.30 12.65 -7.36
N ALA A 134 -27.01 12.34 -8.44
CA ALA A 134 -26.39 12.12 -9.75
C ALA A 134 -26.28 13.41 -10.58
N ALA A 135 -27.30 14.27 -10.53
CA ALA A 135 -27.34 15.51 -11.30
C ALA A 135 -26.60 16.66 -10.60
N LEU A 136 -26.68 16.75 -9.26
CA LEU A 136 -25.97 17.75 -8.46
C LEU A 136 -24.47 17.42 -8.34
N ALA A 137 -24.07 16.15 -8.36
CA ALA A 137 -22.65 15.76 -8.48
C ALA A 137 -22.04 16.22 -9.81
N LYS A 138 -22.80 16.10 -10.91
CA LYS A 138 -22.40 16.61 -12.23
C LYS A 138 -22.37 18.16 -12.26
N LYS A 139 -23.32 18.82 -11.57
CA LYS A 139 -23.39 20.29 -11.45
C LYS A 139 -22.33 20.89 -10.51
N LYS A 140 -21.83 20.13 -9.51
CA LYS A 140 -20.74 20.53 -8.60
C LYS A 140 -19.34 20.40 -9.19
N LEU A 141 -19.16 19.62 -10.26
CA LEU A 141 -17.87 19.49 -10.94
C LEU A 141 -17.47 20.77 -11.70
N ASP A 142 -18.44 21.64 -12.01
CA ASP A 142 -18.24 22.97 -12.60
C ASP A 142 -18.13 24.09 -11.54
N GLN A 143 -18.26 23.78 -10.24
CA GLN A 143 -17.83 24.70 -9.20
C GLN A 143 -16.31 24.73 -9.20
N VAL A 144 -15.73 25.93 -9.35
CA VAL A 144 -14.29 26.17 -9.21
C VAL A 144 -13.84 25.58 -7.87
N LEU A 145 -13.19 24.42 -7.93
CA LEU A 145 -12.66 23.74 -6.76
C LEU A 145 -11.65 24.68 -6.08
N ASP A 146 -11.70 24.77 -4.76
CA ASP A 146 -10.77 25.60 -4.01
C ASP A 146 -9.46 24.84 -3.83
N LYS A 147 -8.44 25.25 -4.59
CA LYS A 147 -7.10 24.68 -4.51
C LYS A 147 -6.40 25.05 -3.21
N THR A 148 -6.44 26.34 -2.84
CA THR A 148 -5.70 26.90 -1.71
C THR A 148 -6.15 26.31 -0.38
N ARG A 149 -7.45 26.03 -0.22
CA ARG A 149 -8.02 25.43 1.00
C ARG A 149 -8.57 24.03 0.77
N GLY A 150 -8.15 23.35 -0.30
CA GLY A 150 -8.69 22.05 -0.68
C GLY A 150 -8.48 20.98 0.40
N PHE A 151 -7.36 21.03 1.12
CA PHE A 151 -7.06 20.11 2.22
C PHE A 151 -7.96 20.30 3.46
N ILE A 152 -8.54 21.50 3.62
CA ILE A 152 -9.50 21.81 4.68
C ILE A 152 -10.92 21.42 4.25
N LYS A 153 -11.27 21.71 2.99
CA LYS A 153 -12.65 21.60 2.49
C LYS A 153 -13.05 20.19 2.07
N TYR A 154 -12.13 19.41 1.52
CA TYR A 154 -12.42 18.11 0.94
C TYR A 154 -11.84 17.03 1.81
N LYS A 155 -12.54 15.90 2.00
CA LYS A 155 -12.02 14.73 2.72
C LYS A 155 -11.18 13.84 1.81
N ARG A 156 -10.28 13.07 2.41
CA ARG A 156 -9.50 12.05 1.68
C ARG A 156 -10.44 10.94 1.24
N GLU A 157 -10.33 10.52 -0.01
CA GLU A 157 -11.05 9.36 -0.52
C GLU A 157 -10.47 8.08 0.09
N THR A 158 -11.33 7.27 0.71
CA THR A 158 -10.95 6.02 1.40
C THR A 158 -11.49 4.79 0.68
N THR A 159 -12.51 4.93 -0.17
CA THR A 159 -13.17 3.81 -0.85
C THR A 159 -12.45 3.48 -2.15
N VAL A 160 -11.28 2.86 -2.05
CA VAL A 160 -10.44 2.57 -3.23
C VAL A 160 -10.68 1.19 -3.85
N TYR A 161 -11.43 0.32 -3.17
CA TYR A 161 -11.59 -1.08 -3.57
C TYR A 161 -13.01 -1.44 -4.03
N ARG A 162 -13.09 -2.45 -4.90
CA ARG A 162 -14.34 -3.15 -5.25
C ARG A 162 -14.94 -3.84 -4.02
N ASN A 163 -16.24 -4.11 -4.07
CA ASN A 163 -16.97 -4.80 -3.01
C ASN A 163 -16.29 -6.14 -2.66
N ALA A 164 -16.16 -6.42 -1.36
CA ALA A 164 -15.46 -7.61 -0.88
C ALA A 164 -16.12 -8.93 -1.34
N ALA A 165 -17.45 -8.99 -1.40
CA ALA A 165 -18.19 -10.19 -1.83
C ALA A 165 -18.09 -10.42 -3.35
N GLU A 166 -17.93 -9.36 -4.14
CA GLU A 166 -17.73 -9.45 -5.59
C GLU A 166 -16.29 -9.87 -5.92
N ARG A 167 -15.29 -9.20 -5.35
CA ARG A 167 -13.87 -9.45 -5.67
C ARG A 167 -13.33 -10.79 -5.18
N GLN A 168 -14.08 -11.52 -4.35
CA GLN A 168 -13.75 -12.91 -3.97
C GLN A 168 -14.08 -13.93 -5.07
N LYS A 169 -14.91 -13.54 -6.05
CA LYS A 169 -15.40 -14.44 -7.12
C LYS A 169 -14.54 -14.39 -8.39
N ASP A 170 -13.56 -13.48 -8.46
CA ASP A 170 -12.70 -13.29 -9.63
C ASP A 170 -11.26 -12.92 -9.23
N TRP A 171 -10.37 -12.85 -10.22
CA TRP A 171 -8.97 -12.45 -10.04
C TRP A 171 -8.64 -11.08 -10.66
N LYS A 172 -9.66 -10.28 -10.99
CA LYS A 172 -9.49 -8.93 -11.55
C LYS A 172 -8.95 -7.98 -10.47
N GLU A 173 -8.42 -6.84 -10.89
CA GLU A 173 -7.85 -5.85 -9.96
C GLU A 173 -8.84 -5.47 -8.85
N VAL A 174 -8.36 -5.42 -7.60
CA VAL A 174 -9.21 -5.10 -6.45
C VAL A 174 -9.59 -3.63 -6.38
N PHE A 175 -8.85 -2.77 -7.07
CA PHE A 175 -9.08 -1.33 -7.09
C PHE A 175 -10.29 -0.96 -7.96
N ASN A 176 -11.12 -0.05 -7.47
CA ASN A 176 -12.21 0.54 -8.23
C ASN A 176 -11.70 1.80 -8.96
N PHE A 177 -10.93 1.61 -10.03
CA PHE A 177 -10.34 2.71 -10.79
C PHE A 177 -11.38 3.73 -11.31
N PRO A 178 -12.56 3.33 -11.83
CA PRO A 178 -13.58 4.29 -12.24
C PRO A 178 -14.01 5.23 -11.11
N HIS A 179 -14.27 4.69 -9.91
CA HIS A 179 -14.65 5.51 -8.77
C HIS A 179 -13.51 6.43 -8.29
N VAL A 180 -12.30 5.89 -8.16
CA VAL A 180 -11.12 6.68 -7.76
C VAL A 180 -10.89 7.84 -8.73
N ARG A 181 -11.07 7.61 -10.04
CA ARG A 181 -10.86 8.61 -11.09
C ARG A 181 -11.83 9.77 -11.07
N GLN A 182 -13.10 9.52 -10.71
CA GLN A 182 -14.12 10.58 -10.63
C GLN A 182 -13.73 11.68 -9.64
N ASN A 183 -13.06 11.33 -8.54
CA ASN A 183 -12.70 12.26 -7.47
C ASN A 183 -11.25 12.79 -7.54
N LEU A 184 -10.49 12.50 -8.61
CA LEU A 184 -9.05 12.82 -8.65
C LEU A 184 -8.72 14.29 -8.55
N LYS A 185 -9.46 15.17 -9.24
CA LYS A 185 -9.21 16.62 -9.15
C LYS A 185 -9.41 17.12 -7.72
N VAL A 186 -10.42 16.60 -7.02
CA VAL A 186 -10.68 16.92 -5.61
C VAL A 186 -9.54 16.42 -4.72
N GLN A 187 -9.05 15.20 -4.96
CA GLN A 187 -7.91 14.68 -4.19
C GLN A 187 -6.60 15.43 -4.49
N ALA A 188 -6.38 15.86 -5.73
CA ALA A 188 -5.24 16.70 -6.11
C ALA A 188 -5.30 18.10 -5.48
N ALA A 189 -6.51 18.65 -5.30
CA ALA A 189 -6.74 19.91 -4.60
C ALA A 189 -6.29 19.87 -3.12
N ARG A 190 -6.26 18.68 -2.49
CA ARG A 190 -5.74 18.51 -1.12
C ARG A 190 -4.23 18.70 -1.02
N CYS A 191 -3.48 18.71 -2.12
CA CYS A 191 -2.05 18.98 -2.05
C CYS A 191 -1.80 20.45 -1.68
N MET A 192 -1.02 20.67 -0.61
CA MET A 192 -0.70 22.00 -0.09
C MET A 192 0.39 22.74 -0.87
N GLU A 193 0.98 22.11 -1.91
CA GLU A 193 2.10 22.67 -2.68
C GLU A 193 3.23 23.18 -1.76
N CYS A 194 3.65 22.32 -0.83
CA CYS A 194 4.61 22.65 0.21
C CYS A 194 5.91 23.19 -0.41
N GLY A 195 6.43 24.31 0.11
CA GLY A 195 7.72 24.85 -0.32
C GLY A 195 8.90 23.89 -0.09
N VAL A 196 8.81 23.06 0.96
CA VAL A 196 9.70 21.91 1.17
C VAL A 196 8.87 20.62 1.10
N PRO A 197 8.78 19.97 -0.08
CA PRO A 197 7.90 18.82 -0.27
C PRO A 197 8.56 17.53 0.21
N PHE A 198 8.35 17.17 1.49
CA PHE A 198 8.86 15.93 2.07
C PHE A 198 8.43 14.66 1.32
N CYS A 199 7.26 14.68 0.67
CA CYS A 199 6.80 13.59 -0.19
C CYS A 199 7.76 13.28 -1.37
N GLN A 200 8.50 14.27 -1.86
CA GLN A 200 9.52 14.13 -2.92
C GLN A 200 10.90 13.72 -2.38
N SER A 201 11.12 13.78 -1.06
CA SER A 201 12.43 13.46 -0.47
C SER A 201 12.82 12.00 -0.72
N ASN A 202 14.04 11.77 -1.23
CA ASN A 202 14.55 10.42 -1.49
C ASN A 202 14.80 9.60 -0.22
N SER A 203 14.94 10.25 0.94
CA SER A 203 15.23 9.58 2.21
C SER A 203 13.98 9.15 2.98
N HIS A 204 12.93 9.96 2.96
CA HIS A 204 11.72 9.72 3.75
C HIS A 204 10.44 9.59 2.92
N GLY A 205 10.42 10.12 1.70
CA GLY A 205 9.28 10.14 0.78
C GLY A 205 9.45 9.17 -0.38
N CYS A 206 9.38 9.67 -1.61
CA CYS A 206 9.52 8.86 -2.82
C CYS A 206 10.99 8.51 -3.09
N PRO A 207 11.37 7.21 -3.14
CA PRO A 207 12.76 6.81 -3.44
C PRO A 207 13.25 7.24 -4.84
N LEU A 208 12.32 7.49 -5.76
CA LEU A 208 12.63 7.96 -7.12
C LEU A 208 12.83 9.48 -7.20
N GLY A 209 12.52 10.22 -6.13
CA GLY A 209 12.54 11.68 -6.17
C GLY A 209 11.45 12.28 -7.06
N ASN A 210 10.32 11.58 -7.23
CA ASN A 210 9.21 12.03 -8.06
C ASN A 210 8.78 13.46 -7.69
N ILE A 211 8.52 14.29 -8.69
CA ILE A 211 8.15 15.71 -8.55
C ILE A 211 6.65 15.85 -8.21
N ILE A 212 6.25 15.25 -7.08
CA ILE A 212 4.86 14.97 -6.69
C ILE A 212 3.96 16.21 -6.67
N PRO A 213 4.34 17.32 -6.00
CA PRO A 213 3.49 18.50 -5.98
C PRO A 213 3.17 19.01 -7.39
N LYS A 214 4.15 18.93 -8.31
CA LYS A 214 4.01 19.48 -9.66
C LYS A 214 2.97 18.72 -10.48
N TRP A 215 3.06 17.40 -10.55
CA TRP A 215 2.08 16.64 -11.32
C TRP A 215 0.71 16.56 -10.63
N ASN A 216 0.63 16.69 -9.29
CA ASN A 216 -0.64 16.88 -8.60
C ASN A 216 -1.32 18.19 -9.03
N ASP A 217 -0.57 19.29 -9.07
CA ASP A 217 -1.06 20.58 -9.52
C ASP A 217 -1.52 20.55 -10.99
N LEU A 218 -0.75 19.91 -11.85
CA LEU A 218 -1.12 19.74 -13.26
C LEU A 218 -2.41 18.92 -13.43
N VAL A 219 -2.60 17.86 -12.64
CA VAL A 219 -3.86 17.07 -12.63
C VAL A 219 -5.04 17.92 -12.16
N PHE A 220 -4.86 18.75 -11.13
CA PHE A 220 -5.90 19.66 -10.65
C PHE A 220 -6.36 20.61 -11.76
N HIS A 221 -5.41 21.23 -12.47
CA HIS A 221 -5.67 22.12 -13.61
C HIS A 221 -6.11 21.39 -14.88
N GLY A 222 -6.16 20.05 -14.88
CA GLY A 222 -6.54 19.25 -16.04
C GLY A 222 -5.47 19.17 -17.14
N ASN A 223 -4.23 19.61 -16.86
CA ASN A 223 -3.10 19.49 -17.77
C ASN A 223 -2.44 18.10 -17.66
N TRP A 224 -3.18 17.08 -18.07
CA TRP A 224 -2.78 15.68 -17.93
C TRP A 224 -1.55 15.30 -18.76
N GLN A 225 -1.40 15.90 -19.95
CA GLN A 225 -0.27 15.61 -20.83
C GLN A 225 1.04 16.09 -20.21
N GLU A 226 1.06 17.28 -19.62
CA GLU A 226 2.25 17.73 -18.91
C GLU A 226 2.45 16.96 -17.59
N ALA A 227 1.37 16.55 -16.92
CA ALA A 227 1.48 15.71 -15.72
C ALA A 227 2.22 14.40 -15.99
N ILE A 228 1.91 13.72 -17.11
CA ILE A 228 2.62 12.49 -17.50
C ILE A 228 4.07 12.79 -17.92
N ASN A 229 4.33 13.89 -18.65
CA ASN A 229 5.70 14.29 -19.00
C ASN A 229 6.57 14.47 -17.75
N GLN A 230 6.04 15.13 -16.71
CA GLN A 230 6.74 15.31 -15.44
C GLN A 230 6.94 13.99 -14.69
N LEU A 231 5.93 13.13 -14.66
CA LEU A 231 6.01 11.84 -13.96
C LEU A 231 7.05 10.90 -14.61
N LEU A 232 7.12 10.86 -15.95
CA LEU A 232 8.06 10.01 -16.69
C LEU A 232 9.52 10.49 -16.63
N GLN A 233 9.79 11.71 -16.16
CA GLN A 233 11.18 12.17 -15.95
C GLN A 233 11.90 11.37 -14.85
N THR A 234 11.15 10.88 -13.87
CA THR A 234 11.71 10.25 -12.65
C THR A 234 11.32 8.79 -12.51
N ASN A 235 10.24 8.35 -13.15
CA ASN A 235 9.74 6.98 -13.04
C ASN A 235 9.52 6.32 -14.41
N ASN A 236 10.22 5.20 -14.65
CA ASN A 236 10.07 4.37 -15.83
C ASN A 236 8.69 3.69 -15.92
N PHE A 237 8.13 3.27 -14.78
CA PHE A 237 6.95 2.42 -14.73
C PHE A 237 5.89 2.87 -13.71
N PRO A 238 5.28 4.07 -13.90
CA PRO A 238 4.26 4.56 -12.98
C PRO A 238 3.05 3.63 -12.88
N GLU A 239 2.76 2.83 -13.92
CA GLU A 239 1.66 1.86 -13.91
C GLU A 239 1.90 0.71 -12.93
N PHE A 240 3.15 0.41 -12.58
CA PHE A 240 3.50 -0.62 -11.60
C PHE A 240 3.52 0.01 -10.20
N THR A 241 4.28 1.10 -10.01
CA THR A 241 4.40 1.77 -8.72
C THR A 241 3.05 2.30 -8.23
N GLY A 242 2.25 2.91 -9.10
CA GLY A 242 0.89 3.37 -8.79
C GLY A 242 -0.05 2.26 -8.30
N ARG A 243 0.23 0.99 -8.60
CA ARG A 243 -0.54 -0.18 -8.14
C ARG A 243 0.04 -0.83 -6.90
N VAL A 244 1.36 -1.05 -6.86
CA VAL A 244 1.98 -1.93 -5.85
C VAL A 244 2.84 -1.21 -4.82
N CYS A 245 3.21 0.05 -5.04
CA CYS A 245 4.01 0.81 -4.10
C CYS A 245 3.30 0.90 -2.73
N PRO A 246 4.03 0.79 -1.61
CA PRO A 246 3.47 1.03 -0.28
C PRO A 246 3.23 2.53 0.02
N ALA A 247 3.50 3.41 -0.95
CA ALA A 247 3.28 4.85 -0.89
C ALA A 247 4.01 5.55 0.28
N PRO A 248 5.35 5.41 0.41
CA PRO A 248 6.11 6.12 1.45
C PRO A 248 5.98 7.64 1.33
N CYS A 249 5.78 8.14 0.10
CA CYS A 249 5.47 9.55 -0.17
C CYS A 249 4.20 10.05 0.53
N GLU A 250 3.19 9.20 0.74
CA GLU A 250 1.98 9.55 1.50
C GLU A 250 2.28 9.57 3.01
N GLY A 251 3.13 8.65 3.49
CA GLY A 251 3.64 8.67 4.87
C GLY A 251 4.46 9.91 5.20
N ALA A 252 5.21 10.44 4.23
CA ALA A 252 5.98 11.68 4.35
C ALA A 252 5.19 12.94 3.98
N CYS A 253 3.89 12.85 3.69
CA CYS A 253 3.10 14.01 3.31
C CYS A 253 2.95 14.95 4.52
N VAL A 254 3.33 16.22 4.37
CA VAL A 254 3.19 17.24 5.44
C VAL A 254 1.75 17.36 5.92
N LEU A 255 0.78 17.19 5.02
CA LEU A 255 -0.63 17.20 5.39
C LEU A 255 -0.95 16.13 6.44
N GLY A 256 -0.27 14.97 6.34
CA GLY A 256 -0.34 13.83 7.25
C GLY A 256 -0.09 14.14 8.73
N ILE A 257 0.49 15.30 9.05
CA ILE A 257 0.68 15.77 10.43
C ILE A 257 -0.65 16.14 11.09
N SER A 258 -1.58 16.73 10.34
CA SER A 258 -2.83 17.28 10.89
C SER A 258 -4.09 16.65 10.28
N GLU A 259 -4.00 16.16 9.05
CA GLU A 259 -5.12 15.61 8.27
C GLU A 259 -4.64 14.40 7.46
N PRO A 260 -5.52 13.53 6.95
CA PRO A 260 -5.08 12.41 6.12
C PRO A 260 -4.25 12.86 4.89
N ALA A 261 -3.20 12.12 4.55
CA ALA A 261 -2.34 12.47 3.42
C ALA A 261 -3.10 12.56 2.08
N VAL A 262 -2.50 13.25 1.10
CA VAL A 262 -2.96 13.24 -0.30
C VAL A 262 -2.88 11.81 -0.86
N THR A 263 -3.81 11.40 -1.71
CA THR A 263 -3.80 10.09 -2.38
C THR A 263 -2.82 10.06 -3.55
N ILE A 264 -1.54 10.32 -3.27
CA ILE A 264 -0.45 10.46 -4.25
C ILE A 264 -0.37 9.23 -5.16
N LYS A 265 -0.43 8.03 -4.58
CA LYS A 265 -0.33 6.78 -5.34
C LYS A 265 -1.48 6.61 -6.34
N ASN A 266 -2.69 6.98 -5.94
CA ASN A 266 -3.87 6.90 -6.82
C ASN A 266 -3.79 7.90 -7.97
N ILE A 267 -3.27 9.10 -7.71
CA ILE A 267 -3.08 10.12 -8.75
C ILE A 267 -1.98 9.67 -9.73
N GLU A 268 -0.87 9.13 -9.25
CA GLU A 268 0.19 8.52 -10.09
C GLU A 268 -0.39 7.46 -11.04
N CYS A 269 -1.13 6.49 -10.50
CA CYS A 269 -1.73 5.42 -11.29
C CYS A 269 -2.73 5.94 -12.33
N ALA A 270 -3.49 6.97 -11.98
CA ALA A 270 -4.47 7.54 -12.88
C ALA A 270 -3.85 8.34 -14.02
N ILE A 271 -2.76 9.07 -13.76
CA ILE A 271 -2.03 9.83 -14.80
C ILE A 271 -1.56 8.87 -15.90
N ILE A 272 -0.89 7.78 -15.54
CA ILE A 272 -0.34 6.83 -16.51
C ILE A 272 -1.44 6.06 -17.24
N ASP A 273 -2.48 5.61 -16.54
CA ASP A 273 -3.58 4.90 -17.19
C ASP A 273 -4.32 5.84 -18.17
N HIS A 274 -4.47 7.12 -17.83
CA HIS A 274 -5.08 8.11 -18.71
C HIS A 274 -4.19 8.37 -19.93
N ALA A 275 -2.88 8.47 -19.74
CA ALA A 275 -1.94 8.64 -20.84
C ALA A 275 -1.95 7.47 -21.84
N PHE A 276 -2.14 6.23 -21.36
CA PHE A 276 -2.34 5.08 -22.24
C PHE A 276 -3.69 5.13 -22.97
N GLU A 277 -4.78 5.48 -22.29
CA GLU A 277 -6.12 5.61 -22.90
C GLU A 277 -6.16 6.68 -24.00
N GLN A 278 -5.42 7.78 -23.82
CA GLN A 278 -5.30 8.86 -24.81
C GLN A 278 -4.26 8.56 -25.90
N GLY A 279 -3.53 7.44 -25.82
CA GLY A 279 -2.51 7.07 -26.79
C GLY A 279 -1.25 7.95 -26.76
N TRP A 280 -0.95 8.60 -25.63
CA TRP A 280 0.24 9.45 -25.46
C TRP A 280 1.51 8.65 -25.20
N ILE A 281 1.39 7.47 -24.59
CA ILE A 281 2.51 6.55 -24.40
C ILE A 281 2.77 5.80 -25.70
N LYS A 282 3.89 6.09 -26.36
CA LYS A 282 4.29 5.49 -27.63
C LYS A 282 5.73 4.98 -27.56
N PRO A 283 6.11 3.96 -28.36
CA PRO A 283 7.48 3.48 -28.43
C PRO A 283 8.43 4.63 -28.79
N GLN A 284 9.48 4.81 -27.99
CA GLN A 284 10.56 5.78 -28.26
C GLN A 284 11.80 5.07 -28.79
N VAL A 285 11.80 4.76 -30.10
CA VAL A 285 12.97 4.17 -30.76
C VAL A 285 14.08 5.24 -30.88
N PRO A 286 15.32 4.95 -30.45
CA PRO A 286 16.45 5.88 -30.60
C PRO A 286 16.71 6.20 -32.07
N SER A 287 16.92 7.49 -32.38
CA SER A 287 17.25 7.94 -33.73
C SER A 287 18.64 7.49 -34.18
N VAL A 288 19.58 7.33 -33.24
CA VAL A 288 20.95 6.89 -33.50
C VAL A 288 21.28 5.73 -32.58
N ARG A 289 21.90 4.68 -33.14
CA ARG A 289 22.44 3.56 -32.36
C ARG A 289 23.92 3.79 -32.09
N SER A 290 24.34 3.54 -30.86
CA SER A 290 25.73 3.69 -30.41
C SER A 290 26.66 2.58 -30.92
N GLY A 291 26.12 1.52 -31.51
CA GLY A 291 26.86 0.31 -31.91
C GLY A 291 27.26 -0.60 -30.73
N LYS A 292 27.00 -0.18 -29.49
CA LYS A 292 27.30 -0.95 -28.28
C LYS A 292 26.18 -1.93 -27.94
N ARG A 293 26.56 -3.13 -27.49
CA ARG A 293 25.65 -4.20 -27.08
C ARG A 293 25.71 -4.42 -25.58
N VAL A 294 24.56 -4.46 -24.92
CA VAL A 294 24.46 -4.67 -23.47
C VAL A 294 23.56 -5.88 -23.17
N ALA A 295 24.07 -6.82 -22.38
CA ALA A 295 23.30 -7.94 -21.86
C ALA A 295 22.77 -7.61 -20.46
N ILE A 296 21.49 -7.87 -20.22
CA ILE A 296 20.87 -7.72 -18.89
C ILE A 296 20.38 -9.09 -18.45
N VAL A 297 20.88 -9.58 -17.30
CA VAL A 297 20.50 -10.87 -16.74
C VAL A 297 19.41 -10.68 -15.69
N GLY A 298 18.20 -11.14 -16.00
CA GLY A 298 17.00 -11.00 -15.19
C GLY A 298 16.06 -9.92 -15.74
N SER A 299 14.76 -10.24 -15.82
CA SER A 299 13.73 -9.33 -16.35
C SER A 299 12.83 -8.72 -15.27
N GLY A 300 13.31 -8.63 -14.04
CA GLY A 300 12.60 -7.92 -12.96
C GLY A 300 12.57 -6.40 -13.18
N PRO A 301 11.93 -5.63 -12.28
CA PRO A 301 11.79 -4.17 -12.42
C PRO A 301 13.13 -3.44 -12.66
N ALA A 302 14.19 -3.87 -11.99
CA ALA A 302 15.54 -3.31 -12.16
C ALA A 302 16.09 -3.55 -13.58
N GLY A 303 16.00 -4.79 -14.07
CA GLY A 303 16.44 -5.15 -15.41
C GLY A 303 15.63 -4.44 -16.50
N LEU A 304 14.31 -4.34 -16.32
CA LEU A 304 13.44 -3.61 -17.25
C LEU A 304 13.77 -2.11 -17.29
N ALA A 305 13.96 -1.47 -16.12
CA ALA A 305 14.29 -0.05 -16.05
C ALA A 305 15.64 0.23 -16.71
N ALA A 306 16.66 -0.57 -16.39
CA ALA A 306 17.96 -0.48 -17.02
C ALA A 306 17.88 -0.69 -18.53
N ALA A 307 17.12 -1.68 -18.99
CA ALA A 307 16.93 -1.95 -20.41
C ALA A 307 16.32 -0.76 -21.14
N GLN A 308 15.29 -0.14 -20.57
CA GLN A 308 14.64 1.02 -21.16
C GLN A 308 15.59 2.22 -21.26
N GLN A 309 16.32 2.53 -20.18
CA GLN A 309 17.27 3.66 -20.17
C GLN A 309 18.44 3.45 -21.13
N LEU A 310 19.03 2.26 -21.15
CA LEU A 310 20.14 1.92 -22.05
C LEU A 310 19.70 1.89 -23.51
N ASN A 311 18.51 1.36 -23.81
CA ASN A 311 17.95 1.41 -25.15
C ASN A 311 17.74 2.87 -25.56
N LYS A 312 17.14 3.71 -24.71
CA LYS A 312 16.94 5.14 -24.97
C LYS A 312 18.26 5.90 -25.24
N ALA A 313 19.36 5.49 -24.60
CA ALA A 313 20.71 6.01 -24.86
C ALA A 313 21.33 5.52 -26.20
N GLY A 314 20.62 4.69 -26.96
CA GLY A 314 21.02 4.20 -28.27
C GLY A 314 21.77 2.85 -28.24
N HIS A 315 21.90 2.19 -27.10
CA HIS A 315 22.51 0.86 -27.04
C HIS A 315 21.57 -0.22 -27.58
N LEU A 316 22.14 -1.33 -28.05
CA LEU A 316 21.39 -2.56 -28.38
C LEU A 316 21.32 -3.41 -27.12
N VAL A 317 20.11 -3.66 -26.63
CA VAL A 317 19.89 -4.31 -25.33
C VAL A 317 19.21 -5.66 -25.52
N THR A 318 19.81 -6.70 -24.95
CA THR A 318 19.23 -8.04 -24.85
C THR A 318 19.04 -8.42 -23.39
N VAL A 319 17.80 -8.70 -23.00
CA VAL A 319 17.41 -9.10 -21.64
C VAL A 319 17.22 -10.62 -21.58
N PHE A 320 18.02 -11.30 -20.78
CA PHE A 320 17.94 -12.74 -20.56
C PHE A 320 17.06 -13.05 -19.36
N GLU A 321 16.09 -13.96 -19.52
CA GLU A 321 15.16 -14.37 -18.49
C GLU A 321 15.10 -15.90 -18.42
N ARG A 322 15.21 -16.45 -17.20
CA ARG A 322 15.18 -17.89 -16.97
C ARG A 322 13.78 -18.49 -17.11
N ASN A 323 12.74 -17.71 -16.83
CA ASN A 323 11.35 -18.15 -16.97
C ASN A 323 10.85 -18.01 -18.41
N ASP A 324 9.66 -18.56 -18.66
CA ASP A 324 9.01 -18.55 -19.97
C ASP A 324 8.43 -17.19 -20.37
N ARG A 325 8.37 -16.23 -19.45
CA ARG A 325 7.88 -14.86 -19.67
C ARG A 325 8.69 -13.83 -18.88
N PRO A 326 8.90 -12.63 -19.44
CA PRO A 326 9.61 -11.57 -18.72
C PRO A 326 8.75 -10.91 -17.63
N GLY A 327 9.39 -10.19 -16.72
CA GLY A 327 8.76 -9.39 -15.66
C GLY A 327 9.14 -9.80 -14.23
N GLY A 328 9.83 -10.94 -14.05
CA GLY A 328 10.22 -11.44 -12.73
C GLY A 328 9.03 -11.54 -11.76
N LEU A 329 9.15 -10.92 -10.57
CA LEU A 329 8.05 -10.90 -9.60
C LEU A 329 6.81 -10.13 -10.08
N LEU A 330 6.94 -9.18 -11.01
CA LEU A 330 5.77 -8.53 -11.63
C LEU A 330 4.92 -9.55 -12.38
N GLN A 331 5.55 -10.59 -12.94
CA GLN A 331 4.89 -11.63 -13.72
C GLN A 331 4.42 -12.80 -12.83
N TYR A 332 5.31 -13.33 -11.98
CA TYR A 332 5.07 -14.59 -11.26
C TYR A 332 4.91 -14.45 -9.74
N GLY A 333 5.24 -13.30 -9.15
CA GLY A 333 5.14 -13.09 -7.71
C GLY A 333 3.87 -12.36 -7.31
N ILE A 334 3.70 -11.13 -7.79
CA ILE A 334 2.59 -10.26 -7.42
C ILE A 334 1.29 -10.83 -8.02
N PRO A 335 0.25 -11.08 -7.21
CA PRO A 335 -1.00 -11.61 -7.76
C PRO A 335 -1.71 -10.66 -8.73
N THR A 336 -2.40 -11.22 -9.73
CA THR A 336 -3.14 -10.46 -10.77
C THR A 336 -4.14 -9.45 -10.19
N MET A 337 -4.80 -9.78 -9.06
CA MET A 337 -5.75 -8.86 -8.43
C MET A 337 -5.10 -7.61 -7.80
N LYS A 338 -3.77 -7.57 -7.65
CA LYS A 338 -3.03 -6.36 -7.23
C LYS A 338 -2.33 -5.65 -8.40
N LEU A 339 -1.85 -6.41 -9.38
CA LEU A 339 -1.21 -5.90 -10.58
C LEU A 339 -1.62 -6.79 -11.76
N SER A 340 -2.48 -6.26 -12.62
CA SER A 340 -2.92 -6.98 -13.81
C SER A 340 -1.74 -7.37 -14.70
N LYS A 341 -1.75 -8.60 -15.21
CA LYS A 341 -0.74 -9.09 -16.16
C LYS A 341 -0.86 -8.45 -17.53
N GLU A 342 -2.03 -7.92 -17.87
CA GLU A 342 -2.23 -7.12 -19.07
C GLU A 342 -1.44 -5.81 -19.00
N VAL A 343 -1.37 -5.19 -17.81
CA VAL A 343 -0.57 -3.96 -17.59
C VAL A 343 0.92 -4.24 -17.74
N VAL A 344 1.39 -5.38 -17.22
CA VAL A 344 2.79 -5.83 -17.40
C VAL A 344 3.07 -6.13 -18.88
N GLN A 345 2.20 -6.89 -19.55
CA GLN A 345 2.35 -7.24 -20.96
C GLN A 345 2.36 -6.01 -21.86
N ARG A 346 1.43 -5.05 -21.64
CA ARG A 346 1.37 -3.77 -22.38
C ARG A 346 2.71 -3.03 -22.34
N ARG A 347 3.38 -3.00 -21.18
CA ARG A 347 4.70 -2.36 -21.05
C ARG A 347 5.79 -3.16 -21.75
N LEU A 348 5.79 -4.48 -21.65
CA LEU A 348 6.75 -5.34 -22.33
C LEU A 348 6.64 -5.18 -23.85
N ASP A 349 5.42 -5.14 -24.39
CA ASP A 349 5.17 -4.95 -25.82
C ASP A 349 5.69 -3.59 -26.29
N LEU A 350 5.52 -2.53 -25.48
CA LEU A 350 6.10 -1.21 -25.74
C LEU A 350 7.63 -1.28 -25.82
N MET A 351 8.27 -1.95 -24.86
CA MET A 351 9.74 -2.11 -24.82
C MET A 351 10.27 -2.94 -26.00
N VAL A 352 9.54 -3.98 -26.42
CA VAL A 352 9.87 -4.75 -27.63
C VAL A 352 9.76 -3.86 -28.86
N ALA A 353 8.70 -3.05 -28.97
CA ALA A 353 8.54 -2.10 -30.06
C ALA A 353 9.61 -0.99 -30.07
N GLU A 354 10.21 -0.67 -28.92
CA GLU A 354 11.37 0.23 -28.80
C GLU A 354 12.69 -0.41 -29.28
N GLY A 355 12.69 -1.72 -29.54
CA GLY A 355 13.83 -2.48 -30.05
C GLY A 355 14.60 -3.26 -28.99
N ILE A 356 14.04 -3.45 -27.79
CA ILE A 356 14.64 -4.30 -26.74
C ILE A 356 14.34 -5.77 -27.05
N GLU A 357 15.38 -6.59 -27.07
CA GLU A 357 15.26 -8.03 -27.27
C GLU A 357 15.11 -8.74 -25.92
N PHE A 358 14.15 -9.65 -25.80
CA PHE A 358 14.00 -10.51 -24.62
C PHE A 358 14.33 -11.94 -25.01
N ARG A 359 15.20 -12.63 -24.26
CA ARG A 359 15.51 -14.05 -24.45
C ARG A 359 15.03 -14.82 -23.22
N CYS A 360 13.84 -15.40 -23.33
CA CYS A 360 13.18 -16.16 -22.27
C CYS A 360 13.60 -17.64 -22.31
N ASN A 361 13.38 -18.37 -21.21
CA ASN A 361 13.85 -19.74 -21.01
C ASN A 361 15.38 -19.89 -21.14
N VAL A 362 16.14 -18.87 -20.74
CA VAL A 362 17.60 -18.89 -20.76
C VAL A 362 18.13 -18.64 -19.35
N HIS A 363 18.68 -19.67 -18.73
CA HIS A 363 19.30 -19.60 -17.43
C HIS A 363 20.81 -19.37 -17.57
N ILE A 364 21.24 -18.12 -17.39
CA ILE A 364 22.68 -17.78 -17.33
C ILE A 364 23.36 -18.53 -16.18
N GLY A 365 24.52 -19.12 -16.46
CA GLY A 365 25.25 -20.03 -15.58
C GLY A 365 24.82 -21.50 -15.63
N LYS A 366 23.79 -21.84 -16.43
CA LYS A 366 23.41 -23.24 -16.73
C LYS A 366 23.35 -23.50 -18.23
N ASP A 367 22.54 -22.71 -18.95
CA ASP A 367 22.33 -22.85 -20.39
C ASP A 367 23.37 -22.06 -21.19
N VAL A 368 23.74 -20.87 -20.69
CA VAL A 368 24.74 -19.98 -21.28
C VAL A 368 25.72 -19.56 -20.20
N GLN A 369 27.01 -19.69 -20.47
CA GLN A 369 28.05 -19.33 -19.51
C GLN A 369 28.28 -17.82 -19.46
N GLY A 370 28.58 -17.28 -18.27
CA GLY A 370 28.85 -15.84 -18.11
C GLY A 370 30.00 -15.35 -18.98
N SER A 371 31.05 -16.16 -19.15
CA SER A 371 32.20 -15.86 -20.01
C SER A 371 31.86 -15.72 -21.50
N GLN A 372 30.74 -16.30 -21.94
CA GLN A 372 30.22 -16.08 -23.29
C GLN A 372 29.61 -14.69 -23.42
N LEU A 373 28.85 -14.24 -22.41
CA LEU A 373 28.27 -12.90 -22.40
C LEU A 373 29.36 -11.81 -22.41
N GLU A 374 30.43 -12.01 -21.65
CA GLU A 374 31.58 -11.09 -21.63
C GLU A 374 32.28 -10.94 -22.99
N LYS A 375 32.24 -11.99 -23.84
CA LYS A 375 32.82 -11.95 -25.19
C LYS A 375 31.89 -11.32 -26.21
N GLU A 376 30.58 -11.50 -26.05
CA GLU A 376 29.57 -11.09 -27.05
C GLU A 376 29.00 -9.69 -26.83
N TYR A 377 29.10 -9.15 -25.61
CA TYR A 377 28.50 -7.88 -25.21
C TYR A 377 29.58 -6.95 -24.63
N ASP A 378 29.45 -5.65 -24.90
CA ASP A 378 30.34 -4.63 -24.35
C ASP A 378 30.14 -4.43 -22.83
N ALA A 379 28.95 -4.74 -22.32
CA ALA A 379 28.65 -4.68 -20.89
C ALA A 379 27.59 -5.73 -20.51
N VAL A 380 27.67 -6.19 -19.26
CA VAL A 380 26.72 -7.13 -18.66
C VAL A 380 26.21 -6.58 -17.34
N LEU A 381 24.90 -6.57 -17.14
CA LEU A 381 24.25 -6.14 -15.89
C LEU A 381 23.48 -7.30 -15.25
N PHE A 382 23.78 -7.60 -13.99
CA PHE A 382 23.05 -8.62 -13.22
C PHE A 382 21.92 -8.00 -12.41
N THR A 383 20.69 -8.44 -12.68
CA THR A 383 19.44 -8.01 -12.01
C THR A 383 18.55 -9.21 -11.65
N THR A 384 19.18 -10.28 -11.18
CA THR A 384 18.56 -11.60 -10.92
C THR A 384 17.62 -11.63 -9.71
N GLY A 385 17.68 -10.62 -8.84
CA GLY A 385 16.86 -10.53 -7.63
C GLY A 385 17.26 -11.57 -6.56
N ALA A 386 16.44 -11.67 -5.50
CA ALA A 386 16.66 -12.60 -4.39
C ALA A 386 15.58 -13.69 -4.39
N THR A 387 15.90 -14.85 -4.97
CA THR A 387 14.93 -15.95 -5.13
C THR A 387 15.11 -17.09 -4.13
N TRP A 388 16.15 -17.02 -3.30
CA TRP A 388 16.39 -18.01 -2.26
C TRP A 388 15.45 -17.75 -1.07
N PRO A 389 14.52 -18.67 -0.74
CA PRO A 389 13.63 -18.48 0.39
C PRO A 389 14.39 -18.63 1.72
N ARG A 390 13.90 -17.97 2.77
CA ARG A 390 14.37 -18.21 4.14
C ARG A 390 13.56 -19.35 4.73
N ASP A 391 14.24 -20.39 5.20
CA ASP A 391 13.60 -21.56 5.78
C ASP A 391 13.68 -21.57 7.30
N LEU A 392 12.69 -22.20 7.94
CA LEU A 392 12.62 -22.40 9.38
C LEU A 392 12.80 -23.89 9.68
N ASN A 393 13.93 -24.23 10.31
CA ASN A 393 14.23 -25.61 10.69
C ASN A 393 13.49 -25.96 12.00
N LEU A 394 12.26 -26.46 11.87
CA LEU A 394 11.39 -26.84 12.98
C LEU A 394 10.95 -28.30 12.80
N PRO A 395 10.64 -29.03 13.89
CA PRO A 395 10.03 -30.35 13.79
C PRO A 395 8.81 -30.33 12.87
N ASN A 396 8.66 -31.38 12.05
CA ASN A 396 7.57 -31.51 11.08
C ASN A 396 7.57 -30.49 9.90
N ARG A 397 8.69 -29.79 9.66
CA ARG A 397 8.84 -28.86 8.51
C ARG A 397 8.59 -29.52 7.14
N ASP A 398 8.81 -30.83 7.02
CA ASP A 398 8.66 -31.58 5.76
C ASP A 398 7.25 -32.14 5.53
N LEU A 399 6.27 -31.82 6.40
CA LEU A 399 4.89 -32.28 6.22
C LEU A 399 4.25 -31.71 4.96
N LYS A 400 3.39 -32.52 4.32
CA LYS A 400 2.60 -32.11 3.15
C LYS A 400 1.70 -30.92 3.50
N GLY A 401 1.70 -29.90 2.64
CA GLY A 401 0.91 -28.66 2.82
C GLY A 401 1.73 -27.46 3.29
N ILE A 402 3.00 -27.66 3.65
CA ILE A 402 3.94 -26.57 3.96
C ILE A 402 4.70 -26.21 2.68
N HIS A 403 4.48 -25.00 2.15
CA HIS A 403 5.09 -24.53 0.90
C HIS A 403 5.80 -23.20 1.10
N PHE A 404 6.84 -22.96 0.31
CA PHE A 404 7.37 -21.60 0.18
C PHE A 404 6.40 -20.71 -0.59
N ALA A 405 6.32 -19.44 -0.22
CA ALA A 405 5.41 -18.50 -0.86
C ALA A 405 5.60 -18.44 -2.39
N MET A 406 6.84 -18.43 -2.87
CA MET A 406 7.12 -18.35 -4.31
C MET A 406 6.72 -19.61 -5.07
N GLU A 407 6.83 -20.79 -4.47
CA GLU A 407 6.37 -22.05 -5.07
C GLU A 407 4.85 -22.01 -5.32
N PHE A 408 4.10 -21.58 -4.30
CA PHE A 408 2.65 -21.46 -4.39
C PHE A 408 2.22 -20.34 -5.36
N LEU A 409 2.80 -19.16 -5.24
CA LEU A 409 2.44 -17.99 -6.05
C LEU A 409 2.74 -18.20 -7.53
N GLU A 410 3.92 -18.72 -7.86
CA GLU A 410 4.32 -18.97 -9.24
C GLU A 410 3.43 -20.01 -9.90
N ALA A 411 3.14 -21.12 -9.22
CA ALA A 411 2.23 -22.15 -9.72
C ALA A 411 0.81 -21.59 -9.96
N SER A 412 0.31 -20.78 -9.01
CA SER A 412 -0.99 -20.12 -9.13
C SER A 412 -1.05 -19.15 -10.32
N GLN A 413 -0.06 -18.28 -10.48
CA GLN A 413 0.00 -17.34 -11.60
C GLN A 413 0.12 -18.08 -12.95
N LYS A 414 0.97 -19.11 -13.05
CA LYS A 414 1.08 -19.94 -14.26
C LYS A 414 -0.26 -20.59 -14.63
N LYS A 415 -1.01 -21.10 -13.65
CA LYS A 415 -2.33 -21.68 -13.87
C LYS A 415 -3.33 -20.63 -14.38
N LEU A 416 -3.40 -19.45 -13.75
CA LEU A 416 -4.31 -18.38 -14.16
C LEU A 416 -4.04 -17.90 -15.60
N LEU A 417 -2.76 -17.76 -15.95
CA LEU A 417 -2.32 -17.34 -17.27
C LEU A 417 -2.65 -18.37 -18.37
N ARG A 418 -2.72 -19.66 -18.04
CA ARG A 418 -3.14 -20.72 -18.98
C ARG A 418 -4.65 -20.77 -19.16
N VAL A 419 -5.42 -20.66 -18.06
CA VAL A 419 -6.87 -20.87 -18.06
C VAL A 419 -7.63 -19.73 -18.73
N HIS A 420 -7.21 -18.48 -18.51
CA HIS A 420 -8.01 -17.33 -18.95
C HIS A 420 -7.62 -16.78 -20.32
N GLY A 421 -6.66 -17.41 -21.03
CA GLY A 421 -6.19 -16.92 -22.33
C GLY A 421 -5.72 -15.45 -22.31
N LEU A 422 -5.43 -14.89 -21.13
CA LEU A 422 -5.20 -13.44 -20.90
C LEU A 422 -3.98 -12.90 -21.66
N ILE A 423 -3.21 -13.77 -22.31
CA ILE A 423 -2.14 -13.41 -23.22
C ILE A 423 -2.18 -14.43 -24.38
N GLY A 424 -2.71 -13.99 -25.52
CA GLY A 424 -2.79 -14.78 -26.74
C GLY A 424 -1.40 -15.08 -27.30
N SER A 425 -1.10 -16.36 -27.52
CA SER A 425 0.16 -16.91 -28.04
C SER A 425 1.42 -16.50 -27.27
N ARG A 426 2.44 -17.36 -27.29
CA ARG A 426 3.79 -16.98 -26.85
C ARG A 426 4.11 -15.62 -27.48
N PRO A 427 4.68 -14.65 -26.75
CA PRO A 427 5.12 -13.44 -27.40
C PRO A 427 5.97 -13.88 -28.59
N ARG A 428 5.74 -13.29 -29.78
CA ARG A 428 6.64 -13.44 -30.94
C ARG A 428 7.95 -12.72 -30.62
N VAL A 429 8.57 -13.13 -29.51
CA VAL A 429 9.97 -12.96 -29.23
C VAL A 429 10.64 -13.73 -30.35
N ARG A 430 11.36 -13.02 -31.21
CA ARG A 430 12.26 -13.69 -32.16
C ARG A 430 13.17 -14.61 -31.32
N MET A 431 13.01 -15.91 -31.53
CA MET A 431 13.95 -16.92 -31.06
C MET A 431 15.33 -16.65 -31.66
#